data_AF-A0A2G4GUD6-F1
#
_entry.id   AF-A0A2G4GUD6-F1
#
_cell.length_a   1.000
_cell.length_b   1.000
_cell.length_c   1.000
_cell.angle_alpha   90.00
_cell.angle_beta   90.00
_cell.angle_gamma   90.00
#
_symmetry.space_group_name_H-M   'P 1'
#
loop_
_entity.id
_entity.type
_entity.pdbx_description
1 polymer ?
#
loop_
_entity_poly.entity_id
_entity_poly.type
_entity_poly.pdbx_seq_one_letter_code
_entity_poly.pdbx_strand_id
1 'polypeptide(L)'
;MARKPRQKLGEILIGLGVVTLAQVDEAFAAARARGMRLGEILVETNACKEEDIAKALAQQFSVDFINLDVVSDMNKIDKARIPADLIKKFLVLPMAGSGKLRLIIHDPMDIDTLEMLRFR
;
A
#
# COMPACT_ATOMS: atom_id res chain seq x y z
N MET A 1 2.54 3.84 -26.16
CA MET A 1 1.26 3.84 -25.40
C MET A 1 1.48 4.70 -24.17
N ALA A 2 0.81 5.84 -24.06
CA ALA A 2 0.97 6.75 -22.93
C ALA A 2 0.50 6.06 -21.64
N ARG A 3 1.35 5.98 -20.61
CA ARG A 3 0.93 5.54 -19.27
C ARG A 3 -0.19 6.48 -18.83
N LYS A 4 -1.41 5.97 -18.70
CA LYS A 4 -2.53 6.70 -18.09
C LYS A 4 -2.01 7.27 -16.76
N PRO A 5 -2.10 8.59 -16.51
CA PRO A 5 -1.57 9.16 -15.28
C PRO A 5 -2.22 8.41 -14.11
N ARG A 6 -1.39 7.82 -13.24
CA ARG A 6 -1.88 7.19 -12.02
C ARG A 6 -2.74 8.22 -11.28
N GLN A 7 -3.96 7.85 -10.93
CA GLN A 7 -4.82 8.72 -10.12
C GLN A 7 -4.07 9.13 -8.86
N LYS A 8 -4.23 10.38 -8.43
CA LYS A 8 -3.53 10.86 -7.22
C LYS A 8 -4.18 10.24 -5.98
N LEU A 9 -3.39 10.02 -4.93
CA LEU A 9 -3.90 9.44 -3.67
C LEU A 9 -5.10 10.23 -3.13
N GLY A 10 -5.00 11.56 -3.12
CA GLY A 10 -6.10 12.43 -2.68
C GLY A 10 -7.38 12.27 -3.50
N GLU A 11 -7.28 12.15 -4.83
CA GLU A 11 -8.44 11.93 -5.71
C GLU A 11 -9.10 10.58 -5.44
N ILE A 12 -8.30 9.54 -5.16
CA ILE A 12 -8.81 8.21 -4.80
C ILE A 12 -9.52 8.26 -3.46
N LEU A 13 -8.93 8.89 -2.44
CA LEU A 13 -9.54 9.01 -1.11
C LEU A 13 -10.85 9.81 -1.14
N ILE A 14 -10.94 10.85 -1.97
CA ILE A 14 -12.18 11.59 -2.22
C ILE A 14 -13.21 10.69 -2.91
N GLY A 15 -12.79 9.94 -3.93
CA GLY A 15 -13.66 8.99 -4.65
C GLY A 15 -14.19 7.86 -3.76
N LEU A 16 -13.44 7.47 -2.73
CA LEU A 16 -13.86 6.50 -1.71
C LEU A 16 -14.77 7.10 -0.63
N GLY A 17 -14.97 8.43 -0.64
CA GLY A 17 -15.78 9.13 0.35
C GLY A 17 -15.17 9.21 1.75
N VAL A 18 -13.87 8.93 1.88
CA VAL A 18 -13.16 8.93 3.17
C VAL A 18 -12.76 10.34 3.58
N VAL A 19 -12.38 11.16 2.61
CA VAL A 19 -11.94 12.55 2.83
C VAL A 19 -12.65 13.51 1.87
N THR A 20 -12.73 14.77 2.26
CA THR A 20 -13.23 15.86 1.42
C THR A 20 -12.09 16.56 0.67
N LEU A 21 -12.42 17.29 -0.39
CA LEU A 21 -11.43 18.10 -1.12
C LEU A 21 -10.71 19.10 -0.19
N ALA A 22 -11.47 19.76 0.70
CA ALA A 22 -10.90 20.71 1.65
C ALA A 22 -9.87 20.07 2.59
N GLN A 23 -10.16 18.88 3.11
CA GLN A 23 -9.24 18.13 3.97
C GLN A 23 -7.97 17.70 3.21
N VAL A 24 -8.11 17.31 1.94
CA VAL A 24 -6.94 16.97 1.10
C VAL A 24 -6.07 18.19 0.85
N ASP A 25 -6.66 19.34 0.55
CA ASP A 25 -5.90 20.57 0.30
C ASP A 25 -5.17 21.07 1.56
N GLU A 26 -5.83 21.04 2.71
CA GLU A 26 -5.22 21.37 4.00
C GLU A 26 -4.07 20.42 4.35
N ALA A 27 -4.31 19.11 4.21
CA ALA A 27 -3.28 18.10 4.45
C ALA A 27 -2.11 18.23 3.46
N PHE A 28 -2.36 18.62 2.21
CA PHE A 28 -1.31 18.85 1.22
C PHE A 28 -0.43 20.05 1.56
N ALA A 29 -1.04 21.15 2.04
CA ALA A 29 -0.31 22.32 2.52
C ALA A 29 0.56 21.97 3.74
N ALA A 30 0.00 21.26 4.71
CA ALA A 30 0.71 20.80 5.90
C ALA A 30 1.84 19.80 5.56
N ALA A 31 1.59 18.85 4.65
CA ALA A 31 2.60 17.90 4.16
C ALA A 31 3.81 18.62 3.55
N ARG A 32 3.58 19.67 2.73
CA ARG A 32 4.66 20.49 2.17
C ARG A 32 5.43 21.27 3.23
N ALA A 33 4.73 21.86 4.20
CA ALA A 33 5.36 22.64 5.25
C ALA A 33 6.23 21.77 6.19
N ARG A 34 5.80 20.52 6.45
CA ARG A 34 6.45 19.59 7.37
C ARG A 34 7.40 18.60 6.69
N GLY A 35 7.38 18.50 5.35
CA GLY A 35 8.15 17.51 4.60
C GLY A 35 7.67 16.07 4.77
N MET A 36 6.39 15.88 5.11
CA MET A 36 5.78 14.56 5.38
C MET A 36 4.96 14.05 4.20
N ARG A 37 4.59 12.77 4.20
CA ARG A 37 3.70 12.21 3.16
C ARG A 37 2.25 12.66 3.40
N LEU A 38 1.50 12.91 2.33
CA LEU A 38 0.08 13.33 2.42
C LEU A 38 -0.76 12.38 3.29
N GLY A 39 -0.58 11.07 3.12
CA GLY A 39 -1.30 10.06 3.89
C GLY A 39 -0.98 10.11 5.39
N GLU A 40 0.27 10.41 5.77
CA GLU A 40 0.65 10.53 7.19
C GLU A 40 -0.08 11.70 7.84
N ILE A 41 -0.15 12.85 7.17
CA ILE A 41 -0.89 14.02 7.68
C ILE A 41 -2.39 13.74 7.79
N LEU A 42 -2.98 13.06 6.81
CA LEU A 42 -4.41 12.73 6.84
C LEU A 42 -4.75 11.76 7.99
N VAL A 43 -3.83 10.85 8.34
CA VAL A 43 -3.98 9.99 9.52
C VAL A 43 -3.76 10.77 10.81
N GLU A 44 -2.72 11.60 10.89
CA GLU A 44 -2.41 12.44 12.06
C GLU A 44 -3.56 13.39 12.42
N THR A 45 -4.23 13.94 11.40
CA THR A 45 -5.38 14.84 11.55
C THR A 45 -6.71 14.11 11.80
N ASN A 46 -6.69 12.77 11.92
CA ASN A 46 -7.87 11.91 12.02
C ASN A 46 -8.86 12.07 10.85
N ALA A 47 -8.41 12.56 9.69
CA ALA A 47 -9.24 12.69 8.50
C ALA A 47 -9.49 11.33 7.83
N CYS A 48 -8.58 10.37 7.99
CA CYS A 48 -8.76 8.98 7.53
C CYS A 48 -7.96 8.00 8.41
N LYS A 49 -8.22 6.70 8.27
CA LYS A 49 -7.43 5.66 8.95
C LYS A 49 -6.29 5.17 8.05
N GLU A 50 -5.27 4.55 8.66
CA GLU A 50 -4.18 3.89 7.92
C GLU A 50 -4.70 2.87 6.91
N GLU A 51 -5.75 2.12 7.26
CA GLU A 51 -6.40 1.18 6.36
C GLU A 51 -6.96 1.86 5.09
N ASP A 52 -7.50 3.07 5.21
CA ASP A 52 -8.08 3.80 4.09
C ASP A 52 -6.99 4.27 3.13
N ILE A 53 -5.85 4.72 3.69
CA ILE A 53 -4.65 5.03 2.91
C ILE A 53 -4.16 3.77 2.18
N ALA A 54 -4.06 2.63 2.86
CA ALA A 54 -3.58 1.40 2.28
C ALA A 54 -4.50 0.88 1.16
N LYS A 55 -5.83 0.97 1.32
CA LYS A 55 -6.81 0.66 0.26
C LYS A 55 -6.68 1.61 -0.93
N ALA A 56 -6.53 2.90 -0.68
CA ALA A 56 -6.36 3.88 -1.75
C ALA A 56 -5.05 3.67 -2.53
N LEU A 57 -3.96 3.33 -1.84
CA LEU A 57 -2.70 2.92 -2.49
C LEU A 57 -2.89 1.64 -3.30
N ALA A 58 -3.55 0.61 -2.75
CA ALA A 58 -3.82 -0.62 -3.48
C ALA A 58 -4.56 -0.34 -4.81
N GLN A 59 -5.58 0.52 -4.78
CA GLN A 59 -6.29 0.98 -5.98
C GLN A 59 -5.36 1.75 -6.94
N GLN A 60 -4.54 2.67 -6.42
CA GLN A 60 -3.59 3.46 -7.21
C GLN A 60 -2.57 2.60 -7.97
N PHE A 61 -2.11 1.52 -7.34
CA PHE A 61 -1.14 0.58 -7.88
C PHE A 61 -1.77 -0.61 -8.60
N SER A 62 -3.11 -0.73 -8.57
CA SER A 62 -3.87 -1.86 -9.13
C SER A 62 -3.40 -3.20 -8.55
N VAL A 63 -3.21 -3.24 -7.23
CA VAL A 63 -2.83 -4.42 -6.44
C VAL A 63 -3.93 -4.74 -5.43
N ASP A 64 -3.96 -5.97 -4.93
CA ASP A 64 -4.92 -6.39 -3.91
C ASP A 64 -4.52 -5.86 -2.53
N PHE A 65 -5.50 -5.39 -1.76
CA PHE A 65 -5.31 -5.07 -0.34
C PHE A 65 -5.58 -6.30 0.52
N ILE A 66 -4.68 -6.58 1.46
CA ILE A 66 -4.82 -7.65 2.46
C ILE A 66 -4.70 -7.03 3.85
N ASN A 67 -5.65 -7.33 4.73
CA ASN A 67 -5.61 -6.90 6.13
C ASN A 67 -5.11 -8.05 7.01
N LEU A 68 -3.91 -7.90 7.58
CA LEU A 68 -3.29 -8.93 8.41
C LEU A 68 -3.96 -9.09 9.80
N ASP A 69 -4.81 -8.16 10.22
CA ASP A 69 -5.62 -8.31 11.44
C ASP A 69 -6.84 -9.21 11.22
N VAL A 70 -7.16 -9.52 9.96
CA VAL A 70 -8.26 -10.40 9.59
C VAL A 70 -7.76 -11.83 9.47
N VAL A 71 -8.30 -12.73 10.30
CA VAL A 71 -7.90 -14.15 10.35
C VAL A 71 -7.99 -14.85 8.99
N SER A 72 -9.04 -14.56 8.20
CA SER A 72 -9.21 -15.16 6.88
C SER A 72 -8.14 -14.73 5.87
N ASP A 73 -7.57 -13.53 6.04
CA ASP A 73 -6.46 -13.03 5.24
C ASP A 73 -5.13 -13.62 5.72
N MET A 74 -4.92 -13.74 7.04
CA MET A 74 -3.77 -14.44 7.60
C MET A 74 -3.65 -15.89 7.12
N ASN A 75 -4.78 -16.60 7.01
CA ASN A 75 -4.83 -17.98 6.54
C ASN A 75 -4.38 -18.15 5.08
N LYS A 76 -4.26 -17.06 4.31
CA LYS A 76 -3.75 -17.07 2.94
C LYS A 76 -2.21 -17.03 2.90
N ILE A 77 -1.51 -16.91 4.02
CA ILE A 77 -0.06 -16.75 4.08
C ILE A 77 0.61 -18.12 4.19
N ASP A 78 1.63 -18.35 3.35
CA ASP A 78 2.41 -19.59 3.35
C ASP A 78 3.91 -19.27 3.38
N LYS A 79 4.44 -19.10 4.60
CA LYS A 79 5.84 -18.72 4.85
C LYS A 79 6.86 -19.73 4.32
N ALA A 80 6.45 -20.96 4.00
CA ALA A 80 7.36 -22.00 3.50
C ALA A 80 7.78 -21.77 2.04
N ARG A 81 7.11 -20.86 1.31
CA ARG A 81 7.38 -20.62 -0.12
C ARG A 81 8.66 -19.84 -0.41
N ILE A 82 9.17 -19.07 0.56
CA ILE A 82 10.43 -18.35 0.43
C ILE A 82 11.25 -18.45 1.73
N PRO A 83 12.59 -18.39 1.66
CA PRO A 83 13.45 -18.40 2.83
C PRO A 83 13.09 -17.32 3.86
N ALA A 84 13.10 -17.69 5.14
CA ALA A 84 12.75 -16.78 6.24
C ALA A 84 13.65 -15.54 6.32
N ASP A 85 14.90 -15.65 5.88
CA ASP A 85 15.84 -14.52 5.84
C ASP A 85 15.40 -13.45 4.84
N LEU A 86 14.82 -13.85 3.71
CA LEU A 86 14.28 -12.93 2.71
C LEU A 86 12.99 -12.25 3.20
N ILE A 87 12.13 -13.00 3.90
CA ILE A 87 10.92 -12.46 4.55
C ILE A 87 11.30 -11.32 5.49
N LYS A 88 12.29 -11.54 6.37
CA LYS A 88 12.73 -10.54 7.36
C LYS A 88 13.49 -9.39 6.71
N LYS A 89 14.35 -9.68 5.73
CA LYS A 89 15.18 -8.67 5.07
C LYS A 89 14.35 -7.68 4.24
N PHE A 90 13.36 -8.18 3.51
CA PHE A 90 12.55 -7.37 2.60
C PHE A 90 11.18 -7.01 3.17
N LEU A 91 10.84 -7.48 4.37
CA LEU A 91 9.54 -7.26 5.02
C LEU A 91 8.36 -7.62 4.10
N VAL A 92 8.45 -8.81 3.49
CA VAL A 92 7.43 -9.35 2.58
C VAL A 92 6.88 -10.67 3.08
N LEU A 93 5.60 -10.95 2.79
CA LEU A 93 4.96 -12.21 3.17
C LEU A 93 4.47 -12.96 1.93
N PRO A 94 4.87 -14.23 1.73
CA PRO A 94 4.37 -15.04 0.63
C PRO A 94 2.93 -15.52 0.87
N MET A 95 2.12 -15.53 -0.19
CA MET A 95 0.78 -16.11 -0.16
C MET A 95 0.77 -17.56 -0.65
N ALA A 96 -0.11 -18.35 -0.06
CA ALA A 96 -0.49 -19.68 -0.52
C ALA A 96 -1.01 -19.63 -1.97
N GLY A 97 -0.75 -20.70 -2.72
CA GLY A 97 -1.20 -20.84 -4.10
C GLY A 97 -0.35 -21.80 -4.91
N SER A 98 -0.74 -22.07 -6.15
CA SER A 98 0.08 -22.83 -7.11
C SER A 98 0.57 -21.92 -8.23
N GLY A 99 1.75 -22.20 -8.77
CA GLY A 99 2.34 -21.40 -9.86
C GLY A 99 3.01 -20.11 -9.37
N LYS A 100 2.53 -18.95 -9.86
CA LYS A 100 3.19 -17.66 -9.64
C LYS A 100 3.25 -17.29 -8.16
N LEU A 101 4.43 -16.88 -7.70
CA LEU A 101 4.63 -16.38 -6.34
C LEU A 101 3.91 -15.04 -6.18
N ARG A 102 2.96 -14.99 -5.23
CA ARG A 102 2.31 -13.76 -4.80
C ARG A 102 2.92 -13.32 -3.47
N LEU A 103 3.26 -12.04 -3.37
CA LEU A 103 3.89 -11.44 -2.20
C LEU A 103 3.03 -10.30 -1.70
N ILE A 104 2.85 -10.24 -0.39
CA ILE A 104 2.31 -9.10 0.35
C ILE A 104 3.49 -8.21 0.67
N ILE A 105 3.37 -6.92 0.34
CA ILE A 105 4.38 -5.89 0.54
C ILE A 105 3.79 -4.75 1.35
N HIS A 106 4.61 -4.08 2.15
CA HIS A 106 4.18 -2.93 2.96
C HIS A 106 4.16 -1.62 2.15
N ASP A 107 5.08 -1.46 1.18
CA ASP A 107 5.14 -0.28 0.31
C ASP A 107 5.22 -0.70 -1.18
N PRO A 108 4.17 -0.49 -1.99
CA PRO A 108 4.20 -0.77 -3.44
C PRO A 108 5.05 0.21 -4.25
N MET A 109 5.55 1.28 -3.63
CA MET A 109 6.49 2.23 -4.25
C MET A 109 7.95 1.81 -4.11
N ASP A 110 8.25 0.80 -3.29
CA ASP A 110 9.60 0.24 -3.16
C ASP A 110 9.91 -0.69 -4.35
N ILE A 111 10.23 -0.04 -5.48
CA ILE A 111 10.56 -0.71 -6.74
C ILE A 111 11.81 -1.58 -6.59
N ASP A 112 12.77 -1.14 -5.77
CA ASP A 112 14.04 -1.85 -5.55
C ASP A 112 13.79 -3.21 -4.87
N THR A 113 12.97 -3.23 -3.83
CA THR A 113 12.55 -4.47 -3.17
C THR A 113 11.81 -5.41 -4.14
N LEU A 114 10.92 -4.87 -4.99
CA LEU A 114 10.21 -5.67 -5.99
C LEU A 114 11.14 -6.27 -7.06
N GLU A 115 12.18 -5.53 -7.46
CA GLU A 115 13.15 -6.02 -8.45
C GLU A 115 14.08 -7.09 -7.86
N MET A 116 14.53 -6.92 -6.62
CA MET A 116 15.38 -7.91 -5.92
C MET A 116 14.67 -9.24 -5.65
N LEU A 117 13.35 -9.20 -5.41
CA LEU A 117 12.52 -10.39 -5.16
C LEU A 117 12.09 -11.10 -6.44
N ARG A 118 12.43 -10.56 -7.61
CA ARG A 118 12.12 -11.15 -8.91
C ARG A 118 13.08 -12.31 -9.18
N PHE A 119 12.78 -13.47 -8.59
CA PHE A 119 13.48 -14.72 -8.88
C PHE A 119 13.40 -15.02 -10.39
N ARG A 120 14.56 -15.21 -11.03
CA ARG A 120 14.66 -15.72 -12.41
C ARG A 120 14.52 -17.23 -12.43
#